data_AF-F6QPU8-F1
#
_entry.id   AF-F6QPU8-F1
#
_cell.length_a   1.000
_cell.length_b   1.000
_cell.length_c   1.000
_cell.angle_alpha   90.00
_cell.angle_beta   90.00
_cell.angle_gamma   90.00
#
_symmetry.space_group_name_H-M   'P 1'
#
loop_
_entity.id
_entity.type
_entity.pdbx_description
1 polymer ?
#
loop_
_entity_poly.entity_id
_entity_poly.type
_entity_poly.pdbx_seq_one_letter_code
_entity_poly.pdbx_strand_id
1 'polypeptide(L)'
;MLNKNASSFFCFNSCKYKVQKSKEGTGRIVMWYMGIPNSYTMEATFGGASLPGKRKDTHLSTRDLEMMGYYFCDTLLDYCDPDPSKVNACLKELQDRMRKQIMRRLQMQNAGLPLSDDFNIDDYMSEMESDTSGSDSSCDDGLPVHLLAIAP
;
A
#
# COMPACT_ATOMS: atom_id res chain seq x y z
N MET A 1 -3.17 -4.04 -8.96
CA MET A 1 -3.63 -3.58 -10.28
C MET A 1 -3.38 -2.09 -10.49
N LEU A 2 -3.82 -1.21 -9.57
CA LEU A 2 -3.64 0.26 -9.69
C LEU A 2 -2.21 0.72 -10.05
N ASN A 3 -1.18 0.10 -9.47
CA ASN A 3 0.21 0.40 -9.81
C ASN A 3 0.56 0.17 -11.30
N LYS A 4 -0.10 -0.77 -11.97
CA LYS A 4 0.11 -1.01 -13.40
C LYS A 4 -0.55 0.09 -14.23
N ASN A 5 -1.75 0.52 -13.85
CA ASN A 5 -2.53 1.51 -14.58
C ASN A 5 -2.04 2.96 -14.31
N ALA A 6 -1.54 3.22 -13.10
CA ALA A 6 -1.12 4.54 -12.65
C ALA A 6 0.36 4.57 -12.19
N SER A 7 1.26 3.86 -12.88
CA SER A 7 2.67 3.72 -12.44
C SER A 7 3.44 5.04 -12.26
N SER A 8 2.99 6.12 -12.90
CA SER A 8 3.56 7.47 -12.74
C SER A 8 3.02 8.25 -11.52
N PHE A 9 1.95 7.78 -10.89
CA PHE A 9 1.26 8.45 -9.78
C PHE A 9 1.16 7.58 -8.52
N PHE A 10 1.25 6.26 -8.65
CA PHE A 10 1.09 5.31 -7.58
C PHE A 10 2.23 4.29 -7.58
N CYS A 11 2.78 4.00 -6.41
CA CYS A 11 3.82 3.00 -6.22
C CYS A 11 3.39 1.94 -5.20
N PHE A 12 3.20 0.71 -5.68
CA PHE A 12 2.82 -0.44 -4.85
C PHE A 12 3.83 -0.71 -3.73
N ASN A 13 5.12 -0.55 -4.00
CA ASN A 13 6.18 -0.81 -3.02
C ASN A 13 6.22 0.23 -1.89
N SER A 14 5.59 1.39 -2.09
CA SER A 14 5.48 2.43 -1.06
C SER A 14 4.25 2.25 -0.16
N CYS A 15 3.35 1.31 -0.49
CA CYS A 15 2.14 1.06 0.28
C CYS A 15 2.43 0.27 1.57
N LYS A 16 1.59 0.52 2.58
CA LYS A 16 1.65 -0.17 3.88
C LYS A 16 0.41 -1.04 4.06
N TYR A 17 0.61 -2.35 4.08
CA TYR A 17 -0.47 -3.35 4.19
C TYR A 17 -0.65 -3.91 5.61
N LYS A 18 0.33 -3.72 6.50
CA LYS A 18 0.26 -4.22 7.88
C LYS A 18 -0.79 -3.44 8.68
N VAL A 19 -1.69 -4.16 9.33
CA VAL A 19 -2.60 -3.61 10.34
C VAL A 19 -1.80 -3.39 11.62
N GLN A 20 -1.75 -2.14 12.09
CA GLN A 20 -1.10 -1.79 13.35
C GLN A 20 -2.16 -1.63 14.44
N LYS A 21 -1.88 -2.12 15.65
CA LYS A 21 -2.79 -2.00 16.80
C LYS A 21 -3.24 -0.57 17.07
N SER A 22 -2.32 0.38 16.95
CA SER A 22 -2.59 1.83 17.11
C SER A 22 -3.53 2.42 16.06
N LYS A 23 -3.81 1.70 14.97
CA LYS A 23 -4.68 2.14 13.86
C LYS A 23 -5.98 1.32 13.76
N GLU A 24 -6.27 0.44 14.71
CA GLU A 24 -7.48 -0.40 14.69
C GLU A 24 -8.78 0.42 14.58
N GLY A 25 -8.81 1.62 15.16
CA GLY A 25 -9.95 2.55 15.07
C GLY A 25 -10.06 3.33 13.76
N THR A 26 -9.13 3.18 12.81
CA THR A 26 -9.19 3.91 11.53
C THR A 26 -10.29 3.35 10.61
N GLY A 27 -10.89 4.23 9.81
CA GLY A 27 -12.01 3.88 8.93
C GLY A 27 -11.78 2.64 8.09
N ARG A 28 -10.59 2.47 7.48
CA ARG A 28 -10.29 1.28 6.66
C ARG A 28 -10.37 -0.04 7.45
N ILE A 29 -9.91 -0.05 8.70
CA ILE A 29 -9.90 -1.27 9.53
C ILE A 29 -11.30 -1.54 10.08
N VAL A 30 -12.00 -0.49 10.54
CA VAL A 30 -13.39 -0.62 11.00
C VAL A 30 -14.30 -1.15 9.89
N MET A 31 -14.22 -0.58 8.68
CA MET A 31 -15.01 -1.05 7.53
C MET A 31 -14.70 -2.50 7.17
N TRP A 32 -13.43 -2.90 7.25
CA TRP A 32 -13.02 -4.29 7.06
C TRP A 32 -13.60 -5.23 8.12
N TYR A 33 -13.59 -4.84 9.40
CA TYR A 33 -14.26 -5.59 10.48
C TYR A 33 -15.77 -5.67 10.32
N MET A 34 -16.39 -4.71 9.64
CA MET A 34 -17.80 -4.75 9.26
C MET A 34 -18.07 -5.65 8.04
N GLY A 35 -17.07 -6.37 7.54
CA GLY A 35 -17.22 -7.32 6.44
C GLY A 35 -17.09 -6.71 5.05
N ILE A 36 -16.59 -5.47 4.93
CA ILE A 36 -16.31 -4.85 3.63
C ILE A 36 -14.88 -5.20 3.23
N PRO A 37 -14.67 -6.14 2.28
CA PRO A 37 -13.33 -6.50 1.84
C PRO A 37 -12.70 -5.35 1.06
N ASN A 38 -11.37 -5.42 0.84
CA ASN A 38 -10.63 -4.45 0.03
C ASN A 38 -10.80 -2.99 0.50
N SER A 39 -10.92 -2.78 1.82
CA SER A 39 -11.00 -1.44 2.39
C SER A 39 -9.61 -0.82 2.53
N TYR A 40 -9.36 0.27 1.81
CA TYR A 40 -8.06 0.95 1.76
C TYR A 40 -8.24 2.47 1.92
N THR A 41 -7.19 3.12 2.41
CA THR A 41 -7.05 4.58 2.40
C THR A 41 -6.08 4.96 1.29
N MET A 42 -6.48 5.86 0.39
CA MET A 42 -5.59 6.47 -0.59
C MET A 42 -5.16 7.84 -0.07
N GLU A 43 -3.86 8.07 0.01
CA GLU A 43 -3.26 9.30 0.54
C GLU A 43 -2.57 10.09 -0.58
N ALA A 44 -2.68 11.41 -0.54
CA ALA A 44 -2.02 12.32 -1.48
C ALA A 44 -1.08 13.26 -0.72
N THR A 45 0.10 13.49 -1.27
CA THR A 45 1.13 14.37 -0.69
C THR A 45 0.86 15.84 -1.00
N PHE A 46 1.04 16.70 0.01
CA PHE A 46 1.11 18.15 -0.18
C PHE A 46 2.53 18.62 -0.56
N GLY A 47 3.56 17.86 -0.16
CA GLY A 47 4.98 18.17 -0.37
C GLY A 47 5.53 17.86 -1.76
N GLY A 48 4.67 17.49 -2.71
CA GLY A 48 5.05 17.13 -4.07
C GLY A 48 5.39 15.65 -4.27
N ALA A 49 5.47 15.24 -5.54
CA ALA A 49 5.62 13.84 -5.92
C ALA A 49 7.06 13.34 -5.74
N SER A 50 7.22 12.24 -5.00
CA SER A 50 8.51 11.58 -4.78
C SER A 50 8.85 10.52 -5.84
N LEU A 51 7.87 10.15 -6.68
CA LEU A 51 8.06 9.12 -7.70
C LEU A 51 9.02 9.60 -8.81
N PRO A 52 9.93 8.74 -9.28
CA PRO A 52 10.80 9.06 -10.40
C PRO A 52 10.00 9.44 -11.65
N GLY A 53 10.57 10.34 -12.46
CA GLY A 53 10.01 10.75 -13.74
C GLY A 53 9.75 12.25 -13.81
N LYS A 54 8.94 12.67 -14.79
CA LYS A 54 8.75 14.08 -15.16
C LYS A 54 8.20 14.94 -14.02
N ARG A 55 7.54 14.34 -13.04
CA ARG A 55 6.87 15.05 -11.94
C ARG A 55 7.60 14.98 -10.61
N LYS A 56 8.77 14.34 -10.58
CA LYS A 56 9.57 14.25 -9.36
C LYS A 56 9.84 15.66 -8.84
N ASP A 57 9.65 15.85 -7.53
CA ASP A 57 9.89 17.10 -6.82
C ASP A 57 9.00 18.27 -7.29
N THR A 58 7.82 17.97 -7.87
CA THR A 58 6.80 18.96 -8.26
C THR A 58 5.51 18.77 -7.46
N HIS A 59 4.78 19.86 -7.20
CA HIS A 59 3.46 19.80 -6.56
C HIS A 59 2.43 19.10 -7.47
N LEU A 60 1.52 18.35 -6.84
CA LEU A 60 0.38 17.76 -7.53
C LEU A 60 -0.64 18.85 -7.85
N SER A 61 -0.96 18.99 -9.13
CA SER A 61 -2.05 19.86 -9.58
C SER A 61 -3.41 19.15 -9.43
N THR A 62 -4.51 19.92 -9.48
CA THR A 62 -5.87 19.35 -9.51
C THR A 62 -6.03 18.32 -10.61
N ARG A 63 -5.48 18.60 -11.80
CA ARG A 63 -5.50 17.67 -12.94
C ARG A 63 -4.83 16.33 -12.62
N ASP A 64 -3.86 16.32 -11.72
CA ASP A 64 -3.12 15.10 -11.37
C ASP A 64 -3.93 14.22 -10.44
N LEU A 65 -4.66 14.85 -9.53
CA LEU A 65 -5.61 14.18 -8.65
C LEU A 65 -6.80 13.64 -9.46
N GLU A 66 -7.30 14.40 -10.44
CA GLU A 66 -8.34 13.94 -11.37
C GLU A 66 -7.87 12.74 -12.20
N MET A 67 -6.65 12.79 -12.75
CA MET A 67 -6.07 11.65 -13.47
C MET A 67 -5.90 10.42 -12.55
N MET A 68 -5.50 10.63 -11.30
CA MET A 68 -5.42 9.53 -10.33
C MET A 68 -6.81 8.91 -10.07
N GLY A 69 -7.86 9.73 -9.98
CA GLY A 69 -9.25 9.27 -9.89
C GLY A 69 -9.70 8.49 -11.13
N TYR A 70 -9.33 8.95 -12.33
CA TYR A 70 -9.57 8.22 -13.58
C TYR A 70 -8.94 6.82 -13.55
N TYR A 71 -7.65 6.71 -13.22
CA TYR A 71 -6.98 5.41 -13.16
C TYR A 71 -7.53 4.51 -12.05
N PHE A 72 -8.00 5.10 -10.95
CA PHE A 72 -8.67 4.34 -9.90
C PHE A 72 -9.95 3.69 -10.42
N CYS A 73 -10.82 4.45 -11.07
CA CYS A 73 -12.05 3.92 -11.68
C CYS A 73 -11.75 2.87 -12.76
N ASP A 74 -10.76 3.12 -13.63
CA ASP A 74 -10.33 2.16 -14.65
C ASP A 74 -9.81 0.85 -14.02
N THR A 75 -9.07 0.96 -12.91
CA THR A 75 -8.63 -0.21 -12.14
C THR A 75 -9.81 -0.98 -11.52
N LEU A 76 -10.87 -0.31 -11.09
CA LEU A 76 -12.08 -0.98 -10.60
C LEU A 76 -12.78 -1.75 -11.71
N LEU A 77 -12.81 -1.20 -12.93
CA LEU A 77 -13.33 -1.93 -14.09
C LEU A 77 -12.50 -3.18 -14.39
N ASP A 78 -11.17 -3.07 -14.38
CA ASP A 78 -10.30 -4.24 -14.54
C ASP A 78 -10.48 -5.29 -13.42
N TYR A 79 -10.73 -4.85 -12.19
CA TYR A 79 -10.92 -5.73 -11.04
C TYR A 79 -12.27 -6.46 -11.06
N CYS A 80 -13.31 -5.78 -11.55
CA CYS A 80 -14.67 -6.31 -11.66
C CYS A 80 -14.95 -6.96 -13.04
N ASP A 81 -13.94 -7.06 -13.91
CA ASP A 81 -14.07 -7.67 -15.23
C ASP A 81 -14.52 -9.14 -15.07
N PRO A 82 -15.59 -9.57 -15.77
CA PRO A 82 -16.01 -10.97 -15.78
C PRO A 82 -14.91 -11.92 -16.27
N ASP A 83 -13.97 -11.44 -17.08
CA ASP A 83 -12.74 -12.17 -17.41
C ASP A 83 -11.70 -12.00 -16.29
N PRO A 84 -11.41 -13.05 -15.50
CA PRO A 84 -10.48 -12.96 -14.38
C PRO A 84 -9.01 -12.90 -14.82
N SER A 85 -8.70 -12.92 -16.13
CA SER A 85 -7.32 -12.98 -16.64
C SER A 85 -6.41 -11.90 -16.06
N LYS A 86 -6.88 -10.64 -15.99
CA LYS A 86 -6.10 -9.52 -15.42
C LYS A 86 -5.85 -9.69 -13.92
N VAL A 87 -6.87 -10.11 -13.18
CA VAL A 87 -6.81 -10.36 -11.73
C VAL A 87 -5.86 -11.52 -11.44
N ASN A 88 -6.02 -12.65 -12.15
CA ASN A 88 -5.19 -13.85 -12.00
C ASN A 88 -3.73 -13.57 -12.33
N ALA A 89 -3.45 -12.81 -13.38
CA ALA A 89 -2.08 -12.39 -13.72
C ALA A 89 -1.46 -11.56 -12.58
N CYS A 90 -2.22 -10.63 -11.99
CA CYS A 90 -1.75 -9.83 -10.87
C CYS A 90 -1.55 -10.67 -9.59
N LEU A 91 -2.46 -11.59 -9.29
CA LEU A 91 -2.35 -12.49 -8.14
C LEU A 91 -1.11 -13.38 -8.25
N LYS A 92 -0.89 -13.98 -9.42
CA LYS A 92 0.32 -14.78 -9.68
C LYS A 92 1.59 -13.96 -9.47
N GLU A 93 1.64 -12.75 -10.00
CA GLU A 93 2.79 -11.87 -9.81
C GLU A 93 3.04 -11.54 -8.32
N LEU A 94 1.98 -11.30 -7.54
CA LEU A 94 2.09 -11.03 -6.11
C LEU A 94 2.57 -12.26 -5.33
N GLN A 95 2.04 -13.45 -5.64
CA GLN A 95 2.49 -14.72 -5.04
C GLN A 95 3.97 -14.97 -5.34
N ASP A 96 4.41 -14.80 -6.58
CA ASP A 96 5.81 -14.98 -6.96
C ASP A 96 6.74 -13.98 -6.26
N ARG A 97 6.30 -12.73 -6.08
CA ARG A 97 7.03 -11.72 -5.31
C ARG A 97 7.14 -12.12 -3.84
N MET A 98 6.06 -12.58 -3.21
CA MET A 98 6.05 -13.03 -1.82
C MET A 98 6.96 -14.24 -1.61
N ARG A 99 6.86 -15.28 -2.46
CA ARG A 99 7.76 -16.44 -2.42
C ARG A 99 9.22 -16.03 -2.47
N LYS A 100 9.60 -15.13 -3.40
CA LYS A 100 10.97 -14.60 -3.49
C LYS A 100 11.41 -13.85 -2.23
N GLN A 101 10.51 -13.11 -1.58
CA GLN A 101 10.82 -12.40 -0.35
C GLN A 101 11.03 -13.36 0.83
N ILE A 102 10.18 -14.38 0.97
CA ILE A 102 10.31 -15.43 2.00
C ILE A 102 11.64 -16.17 1.84
N MET A 103 11.95 -16.63 0.62
CA MET A 103 13.20 -17.34 0.33
C MET A 103 14.43 -16.50 0.71
N ARG A 104 14.44 -15.20 0.37
CA ARG A 104 15.55 -14.31 0.76
C ARG A 104 15.67 -14.15 2.28
N ARG A 105 14.54 -14.05 3.01
CA ARG A 105 14.56 -13.91 4.47
C ARG A 105 15.08 -15.17 5.15
N LEU A 106 14.62 -16.35 4.75
CA LEU A 106 15.08 -17.63 5.27
C LEU A 106 16.59 -17.80 5.05
N GLN A 107 17.09 -17.46 3.85
CA GLN A 107 18.52 -17.46 3.55
C GLN A 107 19.32 -16.52 4.46
N MET A 108 18.83 -15.30 4.70
CA MET A 108 19.52 -14.34 5.58
C MET A 108 19.53 -14.78 7.05
N GLN A 109 18.51 -15.52 7.49
CA GLN A 109 18.40 -15.99 8.88
C GLN A 109 19.09 -17.34 9.13
N ASN A 110 19.72 -17.94 8.11
CA ASN A 110 20.17 -19.35 8.14
C ASN A 110 19.06 -20.32 8.59
N ALA A 111 17.80 -19.95 8.38
CA ALA A 111 16.67 -20.84 8.58
C ALA A 111 16.62 -21.83 7.40
N GLY A 112 16.28 -23.08 7.67
CA GLY A 112 16.20 -24.11 6.63
C GLY A 112 15.32 -23.66 5.47
N LEU A 113 15.84 -23.79 4.25
CA LEU A 113 15.08 -23.49 3.04
C LEU A 113 13.89 -24.45 2.90
N PRO A 114 12.74 -24.02 2.36
CA PRO A 114 11.65 -24.91 2.05
C PRO A 114 12.12 -26.05 1.13
N LEU A 115 11.64 -27.26 1.38
CA LEU A 115 12.04 -28.46 0.65
C LEU A 115 11.53 -28.48 -0.81
N SER A 116 10.60 -27.58 -1.17
CA SER A 116 10.00 -27.47 -2.50
C SER A 116 9.77 -26.01 -2.89
N ASP A 117 9.88 -25.72 -4.19
CA ASP A 117 9.54 -24.40 -4.76
C ASP A 117 8.06 -24.01 -4.59
N ASP A 118 7.18 -24.99 -4.34
CA ASP A 118 5.73 -24.79 -4.20
C ASP A 118 5.28 -24.93 -2.73
N PHE A 119 5.96 -24.21 -1.83
CA PHE A 119 5.57 -24.15 -0.42
C PHE A 119 4.36 -23.23 -0.19
N ASN A 120 3.60 -23.51 0.88
CA ASN A 120 2.48 -22.67 1.27
C ASN A 120 3.00 -21.34 1.86
N ILE A 121 2.61 -20.23 1.24
CA ILE A 121 3.00 -18.88 1.67
C ILE A 121 2.50 -18.58 3.09
N ASP A 122 1.31 -19.09 3.45
CA ASP A 122 0.66 -18.81 4.73
C ASP A 122 1.50 -19.27 5.93
N ASP A 123 2.24 -20.38 5.77
CA ASP A 123 3.09 -20.96 6.82
C ASP A 123 4.25 -20.04 7.23
N TYR A 124 4.65 -19.11 6.33
CA TYR A 124 5.80 -18.22 6.51
C TYR A 124 5.40 -16.73 6.58
N MET A 125 4.10 -16.41 6.59
CA MET A 125 3.64 -15.02 6.63
C MET A 125 4.05 -14.27 7.91
N SER A 126 4.16 -14.96 9.05
CA SER A 126 4.60 -14.37 10.32
C SER A 126 6.04 -13.85 10.26
N GLU A 127 6.89 -14.43 9.41
CA GLU A 127 8.28 -14.04 9.21
C GLU A 127 8.43 -12.85 8.26
N MET A 128 7.36 -12.45 7.56
CA MET A 128 7.33 -11.32 6.62
C MET A 128 7.03 -9.97 7.28
N GLU A 129 7.25 -9.83 8.60
CA GLU A 129 7.15 -8.56 9.33
C GLU A 129 7.72 -7.39 8.50
N SER A 130 6.82 -6.52 8.03
CA SER A 130 7.15 -5.30 7.29
C SER A 130 7.61 -4.24 8.28
N ASP A 131 8.63 -3.48 7.87
CA ASP A 131 9.18 -2.37 8.65
C ASP A 131 8.07 -1.38 9.02
N THR A 132 7.94 -1.12 10.33
CA THR A 132 6.90 -0.28 10.94
C THR A 132 7.32 1.19 11.02
N SER A 133 8.51 1.54 10.51
CA SER A 133 8.93 2.92 10.23
C SER A 133 7.76 3.66 9.56
N GLY A 134 7.21 4.61 10.32
CA GLY A 134 5.81 5.01 10.29
C GLY A 134 5.40 5.75 9.02
N SER A 135 4.11 5.66 8.73
CA SER A 135 3.41 6.74 8.03
C SER A 135 2.57 7.40 9.11
N ASP A 136 3.01 8.58 9.51
CA ASP A 136 2.70 9.20 10.79
C ASP A 136 1.33 9.89 10.76
N SER A 137 0.26 9.17 10.43
CA SER A 137 -1.09 9.75 10.35
C SER A 137 -1.72 10.04 11.73
N SER A 138 -0.91 10.22 12.78
CA SER A 138 -1.37 10.50 14.15
C SER A 138 -0.45 11.41 14.95
N CYS A 139 0.52 12.07 14.31
CA CYS A 139 1.10 13.27 14.90
C CYS A 139 0.06 14.37 14.68
N ASP A 140 -0.80 14.56 15.68
CA ASP A 140 -1.41 15.87 15.85
C ASP A 140 -0.24 16.82 16.09
N ASP A 141 0.19 17.57 15.06
CA ASP A 141 1.36 18.48 15.10
C ASP A 141 1.14 19.68 16.05
N GLY A 142 0.20 19.55 16.98
CA GLY A 142 -0.34 20.60 17.80
C GLY A 142 -1.06 21.66 16.98
N LEU A 143 -1.60 22.65 17.69
CA LEU A 143 -2.09 23.85 17.04
C LEU A 143 -0.93 24.52 16.28
N PRO A 144 -1.16 25.02 15.05
CA PRO A 144 -0.22 25.88 14.35
C PRO A 144 0.38 26.93 15.29
N VAL A 145 1.67 27.25 15.16
CA VAL A 145 2.41 28.13 16.11
C VAL A 145 1.68 29.44 16.44
N HIS A 146 0.97 30.02 15.47
CA HIS A 146 0.20 31.26 15.64
C HIS A 146 -1.08 31.11 16.50
N LEU A 147 -1.55 29.88 16.72
CA LEU A 147 -2.69 29.54 17.57
C LEU A 147 -2.28 29.09 18.97
N LEU A 148 -1.01 28.73 19.19
CA LEU A 148 -0.49 28.41 20.52
C LEU A 148 -0.52 29.61 21.48
N ALA A 149 -0.43 30.84 20.94
CA ALA A 149 -0.50 32.07 21.73
C ALA A 149 -1.93 32.46 22.17
N ILE A 150 -2.95 31.74 21.70
CA ILE A 150 -4.38 32.03 21.92
C ILE A 150 -5.05 30.90 22.73
N ALA A 151 -4.33 29.80 22.98
CA ALA A 151 -4.82 28.73 23.84
C ALA A 151 -4.93 29.22 25.30
N PRO A 152 -6.09 29.04 25.97
CA PRO A 152 -6.32 29.50 27.34
C PRO A 152 -5.49 28.77 28.40
#